data_AF-A0A6J1W7N2-F1
#
_entry.id   AF-A0A6J1W7N2-F1
#
_cell.length_a   1.000
_cell.length_b   1.000
_cell.length_c   1.000
_cell.angle_alpha   90.00
_cell.angle_beta   90.00
_cell.angle_gamma   90.00
#
_symmetry.space_group_name_H-M   'P 1'
#
loop_
_entity.id
_entity.type
_entity.pdbx_description
1 polymer ?
#
loop_
_entity_poly.entity_id
_entity_poly.type
_entity_poly.pdbx_seq_one_letter_code
_entity_poly.pdbx_strand_id
1 'polypeptide(L)'
;MIDIWLPVTFGVETYFAQPDALKGSLVDTLREVRPTAFMGVPRVWEKMQERMKSVGAKSSTLRKKIAVWAKAVGLETNLKRMNGSVELPMNYRLARALVYKKVRKALGLDRCTKCYTGAAPITKDTLEFFLSLDIVVYELYGMSESSGPHTVSHPTSYRMSR
;
A
#
# COMPACT_ATOMS: atom_id res chain seq x y z
N MET A 1 16.40 -4.72 -11.67
CA MET A 1 16.73 -6.10 -12.10
C MET A 1 15.55 -7.02 -11.82
N ILE A 2 15.06 -7.09 -10.58
CA ILE A 2 13.92 -7.96 -10.21
C ILE A 2 12.60 -7.48 -10.82
N ASP A 3 12.38 -6.18 -10.87
CA ASP A 3 11.21 -5.51 -11.43
C ASP A 3 11.02 -5.68 -12.96
N ILE A 4 12.07 -6.12 -13.67
CA ILE A 4 12.03 -6.36 -15.13
C ILE A 4 12.24 -7.85 -15.42
N TRP A 5 13.33 -8.45 -14.92
CA TRP A 5 13.68 -9.83 -15.27
C TRP A 5 12.76 -10.87 -14.64
N LEU A 6 12.31 -10.66 -13.40
CA LEU A 6 11.41 -11.62 -12.76
C LEU A 6 10.05 -11.67 -13.48
N PRO A 7 9.40 -10.54 -13.81
CA PRO A 7 8.22 -10.55 -14.66
C PRO A 7 8.43 -11.25 -16.00
N VAL A 8 9.51 -10.93 -16.72
CA VAL A 8 9.83 -11.56 -18.01
C VAL A 8 9.93 -13.08 -17.89
N THR A 9 10.62 -13.58 -16.85
CA THR A 9 10.80 -15.02 -16.61
C THR A 9 9.48 -15.73 -16.28
N PHE A 10 8.55 -15.06 -15.60
CA PHE A 10 7.27 -15.64 -15.16
C PHE A 10 6.06 -15.26 -16.02
N GLY A 11 6.28 -14.60 -17.17
CA GLY A 11 5.20 -14.17 -18.07
C GLY A 11 4.29 -13.09 -17.46
N VAL A 12 4.81 -12.27 -16.55
CA VAL A 12 4.09 -11.14 -15.96
C VAL A 12 4.33 -9.88 -16.80
N GLU A 13 3.29 -9.06 -16.94
CA GLU A 13 3.38 -7.79 -17.66
C GLU A 13 4.03 -6.69 -16.79
N THR A 14 5.08 -6.06 -17.30
CA THR A 14 5.73 -4.89 -16.68
C THR A 14 5.28 -3.62 -17.40
N TYR A 15 4.79 -2.65 -16.62
CA TYR A 15 4.37 -1.34 -17.11
C TYR A 15 5.36 -0.27 -16.66
N PHE A 16 5.77 0.60 -17.57
CA PHE A 16 6.66 1.72 -17.27
C PHE A 16 5.85 2.96 -16.89
N ALA A 17 6.18 3.56 -15.75
CA ALA A 17 5.59 4.82 -15.34
C ALA A 17 6.13 5.98 -16.18
N GLN A 18 5.34 7.06 -16.28
CA GLN A 18 5.76 8.28 -16.97
C GLN A 18 6.96 8.94 -16.24
N PRO A 19 7.82 9.70 -16.94
CA PRO A 19 8.99 10.35 -16.33
C PRO A 19 8.65 11.31 -15.18
N ASP A 20 7.41 11.81 -15.13
CA ASP A 20 6.88 12.70 -14.11
C ASP A 20 6.09 11.97 -13.01
N ALA A 21 6.22 10.63 -12.89
CA ALA A 21 5.51 9.80 -11.93
C ALA A 21 5.52 10.39 -10.50
N LEU A 22 6.70 10.77 -10.01
CA LEU A 22 6.87 11.35 -8.67
C LEU A 22 6.38 12.80 -8.54
N LYS A 23 6.07 13.47 -9.66
CA LYS A 23 5.48 14.81 -9.71
C LYS A 23 3.95 14.78 -9.69
N GLY A 24 3.34 13.60 -9.83
CA GLY A 24 1.91 13.41 -9.60
C GLY A 24 1.22 12.43 -10.53
N SER A 25 1.83 12.08 -11.68
CA SER A 25 1.20 11.24 -12.70
C SER A 25 1.17 9.75 -12.33
N LEU A 26 1.92 9.31 -11.32
CA LEU A 26 2.00 7.89 -10.92
C LEU A 26 0.63 7.27 -10.66
N VAL A 27 -0.27 8.00 -9.97
CA VAL A 27 -1.61 7.48 -9.64
C VAL A 27 -2.45 7.29 -10.90
N ASP A 28 -2.23 8.09 -11.93
CA ASP A 28 -2.95 7.96 -13.21
C ASP A 28 -2.49 6.69 -13.94
N THR A 29 -1.18 6.43 -13.99
CA THR A 29 -0.63 5.16 -14.49
C THR A 29 -1.19 3.96 -13.70
N LEU A 30 -1.20 4.03 -12.36
CA LEU A 30 -1.72 2.92 -11.54
C LEU A 30 -3.21 2.66 -11.79
N ARG A 31 -4.02 3.71 -12.03
CA ARG A 31 -5.44 3.58 -12.36
C ARG A 31 -5.69 2.96 -13.72
N GLU A 32 -4.81 3.21 -14.68
CA GLU A 32 -4.86 2.62 -16.01
C GLU A 32 -4.52 1.13 -15.95
N VAL A 33 -3.38 0.79 -15.37
CA VAL A 33 -2.83 -0.58 -15.44
C VAL A 33 -3.42 -1.52 -14.39
N ARG A 34 -3.91 -0.97 -13.26
CA ARG A 34 -4.49 -1.69 -12.11
C ARG A 34 -3.68 -2.93 -11.72
N PRO A 35 -2.46 -2.76 -11.19
CA PRO A 35 -1.51 -3.85 -11.01
C PRO A 35 -1.97 -4.86 -9.96
N THR A 36 -1.48 -6.10 -10.06
CA THR A 36 -1.68 -7.15 -9.06
C THR A 36 -0.57 -7.18 -8.00
N ALA A 37 0.62 -6.68 -8.36
CA ALA A 37 1.74 -6.43 -7.47
C ALA A 37 2.33 -5.04 -7.75
N PHE A 38 2.70 -4.32 -6.69
CA PHE A 38 3.28 -2.99 -6.77
C PHE A 38 4.45 -2.87 -5.80
N MET A 39 5.59 -2.38 -6.29
CA MET A 39 6.78 -2.13 -5.49
C MET A 39 7.15 -0.66 -5.62
N GLY A 40 7.23 0.05 -4.50
CA GLY A 40 7.62 1.44 -4.45
C GLY A 40 8.61 1.68 -3.33
N VAL A 41 9.64 2.50 -3.58
CA VAL A 41 10.56 2.97 -2.52
C VAL A 41 9.79 3.85 -1.50
N PRO A 42 10.30 4.07 -0.27
CA PRO A 42 9.59 4.83 0.76
C PRO A 42 9.02 6.16 0.27
N ARG A 43 9.79 6.89 -0.54
CA ARG A 43 9.37 8.19 -1.10
C ARG A 43 8.10 8.12 -1.94
N VAL A 44 7.86 7.02 -2.64
CA VAL A 44 6.63 6.79 -3.43
C VAL A 44 5.43 6.69 -2.50
N TRP A 45 5.54 5.88 -1.45
CA TRP A 45 4.48 5.69 -0.45
C TRP A 45 4.17 6.98 0.31
N GLU A 46 5.20 7.71 0.74
CA GLU A 46 5.06 9.04 1.36
C GLU A 46 4.32 10.03 0.46
N LYS A 47 4.68 10.11 -0.83
CA LYS A 47 4.02 11.00 -1.80
C LYS A 47 2.56 10.63 -2.02
N MET A 48 2.25 9.33 -2.08
CA MET A 48 0.87 8.85 -2.13
C MET A 48 0.10 9.24 -0.85
N GLN A 49 0.71 9.06 0.33
CA GLN A 49 0.13 9.46 1.61
C GLN A 49 -0.13 10.98 1.68
N GLU A 50 0.83 11.82 1.30
CA GLU A 50 0.71 13.28 1.21
C GLU A 50 -0.47 13.68 0.30
N ARG A 51 -0.53 13.09 -0.89
CA ARG A 51 -1.62 13.36 -1.85
C ARG A 51 -2.98 12.94 -1.29
N MET A 52 -3.07 11.78 -0.67
CA MET A 52 -4.31 11.30 -0.05
C MET A 52 -4.76 12.19 1.11
N LYS A 53 -3.83 12.63 1.98
CA LYS A 53 -4.10 13.61 3.04
C LYS A 53 -4.63 14.92 2.44
N SER A 54 -4.02 15.42 1.36
CA SER A 54 -4.45 16.65 0.68
C SER A 54 -5.87 16.56 0.08
N VAL A 55 -6.22 15.41 -0.52
CA VAL A 55 -7.56 15.16 -1.08
C VAL A 55 -8.59 15.00 0.03
N GLY A 56 -8.22 14.30 1.12
CA GLY A 56 -9.06 14.15 2.31
C GLY A 56 -9.36 15.49 2.99
N ALA A 57 -8.39 16.41 3.04
CA ALA A 57 -8.56 17.74 3.63
C ALA A 57 -9.62 18.58 2.90
N LYS A 58 -9.80 18.37 1.60
CA LYS A 58 -10.82 19.06 0.77
C LYS A 58 -12.21 18.39 0.82
N SER A 59 -12.36 17.27 1.53
CA SER A 59 -13.63 16.56 1.61
C SER A 59 -14.60 17.18 2.64
N SER A 60 -15.90 16.92 2.46
CA SER A 60 -16.95 17.35 3.39
C SER A 60 -16.74 16.79 4.80
N THR A 61 -17.24 17.49 5.82
CA THR A 61 -17.11 17.11 7.23
C THR A 61 -17.62 15.69 7.50
N LEU A 62 -18.73 15.31 6.86
CA LEU A 62 -19.27 13.95 6.96
C LEU A 62 -18.29 12.90 6.42
N ARG A 63 -17.73 13.12 5.22
CA ARG A 63 -16.73 12.21 4.63
C ARG A 63 -15.46 12.12 5.48
N LYS A 64 -15.02 13.23 6.09
CA LYS A 64 -13.89 13.25 7.02
C LYS A 64 -14.17 12.38 8.24
N LYS A 65 -15.34 12.51 8.88
CA LYS A 65 -15.72 11.67 10.03
C LYS A 65 -15.74 10.19 9.67
N ILE A 66 -16.34 9.83 8.53
CA ILE A 66 -16.37 8.45 8.03
C ILE A 66 -14.94 7.93 7.77
N ALA A 67 -14.07 8.75 7.16
CA ALA A 67 -12.70 8.36 6.88
C ALA A 67 -11.88 8.14 8.17
N VAL A 68 -12.04 9.01 9.17
CA VAL A 68 -11.38 8.88 10.48
C VAL A 68 -11.84 7.60 11.18
N TRP A 69 -13.15 7.37 11.25
CA TRP A 69 -13.71 6.14 11.80
C TRP A 69 -13.19 4.89 11.08
N ALA A 70 -13.22 4.88 9.75
CA ALA A 70 -12.74 3.75 8.96
C ALA A 70 -11.26 3.49 9.18
N LYS A 71 -10.42 4.52 9.31
CA LYS A 71 -9.00 4.36 9.63
C LYS A 71 -8.78 3.73 11.00
N ALA A 72 -9.51 4.18 12.03
CA ALA A 72 -9.42 3.61 13.37
C ALA A 72 -9.76 2.11 13.37
N VAL A 73 -10.90 1.74 12.78
CA VAL A 73 -11.34 0.35 12.64
C VAL A 73 -10.33 -0.49 11.85
N GLY A 74 -9.79 0.07 10.77
CA GLY A 74 -8.85 -0.62 9.88
C GLY A 74 -7.51 -0.89 10.57
N LEU A 75 -6.99 0.11 11.28
CA LEU A 75 -5.74 -0.02 12.01
C LEU A 75 -5.85 -1.05 13.13
N GLU A 76 -6.89 -0.96 13.96
CA GLU A 76 -7.11 -1.90 15.06
C GLU A 76 -7.24 -3.35 14.56
N THR A 77 -8.08 -3.56 13.53
CA THR A 77 -8.32 -4.91 12.98
C THR A 77 -7.06 -5.47 12.34
N ASN A 78 -6.33 -4.68 11.56
CA ASN A 78 -5.12 -5.17 10.89
C ASN A 78 -3.96 -5.39 11.86
N LEU A 79 -3.84 -4.61 12.94
CA LEU A 79 -2.86 -4.87 14.00
C LEU A 79 -3.17 -6.19 14.74
N LYS A 80 -4.45 -6.47 15.05
CA LYS A 80 -4.85 -7.77 15.60
C LYS A 80 -4.53 -8.92 14.63
N ARG A 81 -4.77 -8.70 13.33
CA ARG A 81 -4.44 -9.68 12.28
C ARG A 81 -2.94 -9.95 12.16
N MET A 82 -2.12 -8.91 12.25
CA MET A 82 -0.66 -9.02 12.27
C MET A 82 -0.18 -9.89 13.45
N ASN A 83 -0.92 -9.89 14.56
CA ASN A 83 -0.66 -10.72 15.74
C ASN A 83 -1.39 -12.08 15.71
N GLY A 84 -1.90 -12.53 14.55
CA GLY A 84 -2.48 -13.86 14.37
C GLY A 84 -3.99 -13.95 14.54
N SER A 85 -4.71 -12.85 14.80
CA SER A 85 -6.17 -12.88 14.85
C SER A 85 -6.77 -13.04 13.45
N VAL A 86 -7.76 -13.92 13.32
CA VAL A 86 -8.55 -14.12 12.09
C VAL A 86 -9.89 -13.40 12.12
N GLU A 87 -10.21 -12.73 13.24
CA GLU A 87 -11.52 -12.11 13.43
C GLU A 87 -11.70 -10.88 12.53
N LEU A 88 -12.87 -10.83 11.88
CA LEU A 88 -13.27 -9.74 11.00
C LEU A 88 -14.54 -9.09 11.54
N PRO A 89 -14.42 -8.02 12.34
CA PRO A 89 -15.57 -7.42 12.97
C PRO A 89 -16.48 -6.75 11.91
N MET A 90 -17.77 -6.66 12.21
CA MET A 90 -18.78 -6.17 11.25
C MET A 90 -18.50 -4.73 10.80
N ASN A 91 -18.04 -3.87 11.72
CA ASN A 91 -17.63 -2.50 11.42
C ASN A 91 -16.50 -2.44 10.38
N TYR A 92 -15.55 -3.38 10.40
CA TYR A 92 -14.49 -3.48 9.39
C TYR A 92 -15.06 -3.89 8.03
N ARG A 93 -16.03 -4.82 7.99
CA ARG A 93 -16.73 -5.17 6.74
C ARG A 93 -17.44 -3.96 6.14
N LEU A 94 -18.08 -3.14 6.97
CA LEU A 94 -18.70 -1.87 6.57
C LEU A 94 -17.66 -0.86 6.07
N ALA A 95 -16.56 -0.66 6.81
CA ALA A 95 -15.48 0.24 6.42
C ALA A 95 -14.83 -0.18 5.08
N ARG A 96 -14.70 -1.50 4.85
CA ARG A 96 -14.23 -2.07 3.59
C ARG A 96 -15.11 -1.68 2.41
N ALA A 97 -16.43 -1.79 2.56
CA ALA A 97 -17.38 -1.43 1.51
C ALA A 97 -17.46 0.09 1.28
N LEU A 98 -17.48 0.87 2.36
CA LEU A 98 -17.70 2.31 2.30
C LEU A 98 -16.46 3.11 1.91
N VAL A 99 -15.27 2.66 2.37
CA VAL A 99 -14.01 3.42 2.28
C VAL A 99 -12.91 2.61 1.57
N TYR A 100 -12.48 1.46 2.10
CA TYR A 100 -11.23 0.84 1.63
C TYR A 100 -11.27 0.44 0.15
N LYS A 101 -12.37 -0.16 -0.31
CA LYS A 101 -12.56 -0.50 -1.74
C LYS A 101 -12.46 0.74 -2.64
N LYS A 102 -13.04 1.87 -2.20
CA LYS A 102 -13.01 3.13 -2.96
C LYS A 102 -11.61 3.73 -2.99
N VAL A 103 -10.91 3.70 -1.86
CA VAL A 103 -9.52 4.18 -1.74
C VAL A 103 -8.61 3.35 -2.63
N ARG A 104 -8.65 2.03 -2.53
CA ARG A 104 -7.85 1.13 -3.38
C ARG A 104 -8.14 1.38 -4.87
N LYS A 105 -9.42 1.51 -5.26
CA LYS A 105 -9.80 1.83 -6.66
C LYS A 105 -9.29 3.20 -7.08
N ALA A 106 -9.39 4.21 -6.23
CA ALA A 106 -8.91 5.55 -6.50
C ALA A 106 -7.37 5.63 -6.60
N LEU A 107 -6.63 4.67 -6.06
CA LEU A 107 -5.17 4.55 -6.21
C LEU A 107 -4.78 3.62 -7.36
N GLY A 108 -5.73 2.91 -7.99
CA GLY A 108 -5.44 1.83 -8.94
C GLY A 108 -5.00 0.52 -8.31
N LEU A 109 -5.00 0.42 -6.97
CA LEU A 109 -4.53 -0.74 -6.21
C LEU A 109 -5.66 -1.72 -5.83
N ASP A 110 -6.79 -1.69 -6.52
CA ASP A 110 -7.94 -2.53 -6.20
C ASP A 110 -7.80 -4.00 -6.60
N ARG A 111 -6.90 -4.30 -7.55
CA ARG A 111 -6.43 -5.66 -7.87
C ARG A 111 -5.15 -6.03 -7.15
N CYS A 112 -4.50 -5.06 -6.49
CA CYS A 112 -3.19 -5.25 -5.90
C CYS A 112 -3.30 -6.01 -4.58
N THR A 113 -2.71 -7.21 -4.54
CA THR A 113 -2.62 -8.05 -3.35
C THR A 113 -1.25 -8.00 -2.71
N LYS A 114 -0.25 -7.49 -3.44
CA LYS A 114 1.16 -7.46 -3.03
C LYS A 114 1.72 -6.05 -3.16
N CYS A 115 1.83 -5.32 -2.06
CA CYS A 115 2.43 -3.99 -2.01
C CYS A 115 3.76 -4.08 -1.27
N TYR A 116 4.87 -3.70 -1.90
CA TYR A 116 6.22 -3.81 -1.34
C TYR A 116 6.91 -2.46 -1.21
N THR A 117 7.82 -2.36 -0.24
CA THR A 117 8.78 -1.27 -0.08
C THR A 117 10.17 -1.81 0.24
N GLY A 118 11.21 -1.08 -0.13
CA GLY A 118 12.60 -1.45 0.11
C GLY A 118 13.57 -0.34 -0.32
N ALA A 119 14.85 -0.67 -0.46
CA ALA A 119 15.96 0.24 -0.81
C ALA A 119 16.30 1.32 0.24
N ALA A 120 15.36 1.73 1.09
CA ALA A 120 15.59 2.59 2.23
C ALA A 120 14.58 2.28 3.36
N PRO A 121 14.87 2.67 4.61
CA PRO A 121 13.92 2.57 5.71
C PRO A 121 12.65 3.39 5.42
N ILE A 122 11.48 2.82 5.74
CA ILE A 122 10.19 3.49 5.67
C ILE A 122 9.73 3.88 7.07
N THR A 123 9.02 5.00 7.21
CA THR A 123 8.52 5.42 8.53
C THR A 123 7.34 4.57 8.98
N LYS A 124 7.26 4.34 10.29
CA LYS A 124 6.12 3.68 10.92
C LYS A 124 4.79 4.40 10.67
N ASP A 125 4.77 5.74 10.65
CA ASP A 125 3.57 6.53 10.32
C ASP A 125 3.04 6.19 8.92
N THR A 126 3.94 6.05 7.94
CA THR A 126 3.55 5.67 6.58
C THR A 126 2.98 4.25 6.55
N LEU A 127 3.62 3.28 7.21
CA LEU A 127 3.13 1.90 7.31
C LEU A 127 1.75 1.83 7.98
N GLU A 128 1.57 2.46 9.14
CA GLU A 128 0.30 2.49 9.86
C GLU A 128 -0.79 3.22 9.07
N PHE A 129 -0.43 4.28 8.34
CA PHE A 129 -1.38 4.99 7.49
C PHE A 129 -1.98 4.08 6.42
N PHE A 130 -1.15 3.35 5.68
CA PHE A 130 -1.65 2.42 4.66
C PHE A 130 -2.35 1.22 5.28
N LEU A 131 -1.84 0.70 6.40
CA LEU A 131 -2.50 -0.39 7.13
C LEU A 131 -3.91 -0.01 7.60
N SER A 132 -4.10 1.23 8.05
CA SER A 132 -5.40 1.77 8.47
C SER A 132 -6.43 1.81 7.34
N LEU A 133 -5.97 1.79 6.09
CA LEU A 133 -6.77 1.79 4.87
C LEU A 133 -6.85 0.40 4.22
N ASP A 134 -6.51 -0.63 4.99
CA ASP A 134 -6.47 -2.01 4.54
C ASP A 134 -5.50 -2.21 3.37
N ILE A 135 -4.36 -1.54 3.38
CA ILE A 135 -3.26 -1.71 2.42
C ILE A 135 -2.02 -2.09 3.23
N VAL A 136 -1.64 -3.37 3.20
CA VAL A 136 -0.43 -3.84 3.87
C VAL A 136 0.76 -3.60 2.97
N VAL A 137 1.72 -2.78 3.42
CA VAL A 137 2.99 -2.55 2.71
C VAL A 137 4.06 -3.45 3.33
N TYR A 138 4.52 -4.42 2.56
CA TYR A 138 5.50 -5.42 2.98
C TYR A 138 6.91 -4.89 2.79
N GLU A 139 7.69 -4.93 3.87
CA GLU A 139 9.08 -4.48 3.85
C GLU A 139 9.99 -5.55 3.28
N LEU A 140 10.89 -5.12 2.40
CA LEU A 140 11.93 -5.91 1.76
C LEU A 140 13.28 -5.28 2.07
N TYR A 141 14.20 -6.09 2.58
CA TYR A 141 15.59 -5.70 2.80
C TYR A 141 16.51 -6.40 1.81
N GLY A 142 17.47 -5.65 1.29
CA GLY A 142 18.47 -6.14 0.35
C GLY A 142 19.48 -5.08 -0.03
N MET A 143 20.63 -5.51 -0.52
CA MET A 143 21.73 -4.65 -0.96
C MET A 143 22.41 -5.28 -2.18
N SER A 144 22.99 -4.44 -3.04
CA SER A 144 23.72 -4.87 -4.24
C SER A 144 24.88 -5.80 -3.91
N GLU A 145 25.60 -5.50 -2.83
CA GLU A 145 26.79 -6.17 -2.32
C GLU A 145 26.54 -7.64 -1.97
N SER A 146 25.28 -8.00 -1.78
CA SER A 146 24.86 -9.34 -1.42
C SER A 146 23.81 -9.90 -2.40
N SER A 147 23.83 -9.47 -3.67
CA SER A 147 22.97 -9.96 -4.76
C SER A 147 21.48 -9.60 -4.66
N GLY A 148 21.12 -8.51 -3.97
CA GLY A 148 19.76 -7.95 -3.98
C GLY A 148 18.93 -8.31 -2.73
N PRO A 149 17.63 -8.68 -2.84
CA PRO A 149 16.77 -8.97 -1.70
C PRO A 149 17.21 -10.18 -0.90
N HIS A 150 17.26 -10.03 0.43
CA HIS A 150 17.61 -11.08 1.38
C HIS A 150 16.39 -11.56 2.14
N THR A 151 15.57 -10.62 2.59
CA THR A 151 14.41 -10.89 3.43
C THR A 151 13.24 -10.05 2.96
N VAL A 152 12.05 -10.66 3.00
CA VAL A 152 10.80 -10.02 2.63
C VAL A 152 9.72 -10.40 3.62
N SER A 153 8.91 -9.42 4.03
CA SER A 153 7.73 -9.67 4.86
C SER A 153 6.69 -10.48 4.06
N HIS A 154 6.16 -11.54 4.66
CA HIS A 154 5.22 -12.43 3.98
C HIS A 154 3.76 -12.04 4.30
N PRO A 155 2.80 -12.18 3.36
CA PRO A 155 1.39 -11.85 3.61
C PRO A 155 0.75 -12.52 4.83
N THR A 156 1.24 -13.71 5.21
CA THR A 156 0.78 -14.46 6.38
C THR A 156 1.67 -14.28 7.62
N SER A 157 2.82 -13.62 7.49
CA SER A 157 3.79 -13.41 8.57
C SER A 157 4.56 -12.13 8.27
N TYR A 158 4.01 -11.01 8.75
CA TYR A 158 4.64 -9.69 8.66
C TYR A 158 4.58 -9.01 10.03
N ARG A 159 5.55 -8.14 10.28
CA ARG A 159 5.56 -7.21 11.40
C ARG A 159 6.03 -5.87 10.86
N MET A 160 5.56 -4.77 11.44
CA MET A 160 6.12 -3.46 11.13
C MET A 160 7.48 -3.31 11.80
N SER A 161 8.45 -2.82 11.06
CA SER A 161 9.69 -2.31 11.63
C SER A 161 9.39 -1.19 12.65
N ARG A 162 10.23 -1.12 13.69
CA ARG A 162 10.08 -0.16 14.79
C ARG A 162 10.57 1.22 14.41
#